data_AF-A0A242MYM2-F1
#
_entry.id   AF-A0A242MYM2-F1
#
_cell.length_a   1.000
_cell.length_b   1.000
_cell.length_c   1.000
_cell.angle_alpha   90.00
_cell.angle_beta   90.00
_cell.angle_gamma   90.00
#
_symmetry.space_group_name_H-M   'P 1'
#
loop_
_entity.id
_entity.type
_entity.pdbx_description
1 polymer ?
#
loop_
_entity_poly.entity_id
_entity_poly.type
_entity_poly.pdbx_seq_one_letter_code
_entity_poly.pdbx_strand_id
1 'polypeptide(L)'
;MHPLSITRTQVEPMQKSKHALEREELQALAERYRMERAAESSGSTEAGWQCGRGHAWDDALSAVQNVRCMNCASQRREQRLERLRALAAERGGKLVSADYVDAGAPLEWECAFGHTWAALPADVARCWCHECARMDVYDQAVG
;
A
#
# COMPACT_ATOMS: atom_id res chain seq x y z
N MET A 1 -18.30 43.16 40.09
CA MET A 1 -17.52 42.02 39.58
C MET A 1 -18.52 40.99 39.08
N HIS A 2 -18.86 41.01 37.78
CA HIS A 2 -19.81 40.06 37.20
C HIS A 2 -19.03 38.89 36.59
N PRO A 3 -19.38 37.63 36.90
CA PRO A 3 -18.68 36.47 36.34
C PRO A 3 -19.01 36.32 34.85
N LEU A 4 -17.97 36.16 34.04
CA LEU A 4 -18.09 35.84 32.62
C LEU A 4 -18.62 34.40 32.49
N SER A 5 -19.86 34.24 32.06
CA SER A 5 -20.43 32.93 31.73
C SER A 5 -19.78 32.41 30.44
N ILE A 6 -18.95 31.37 30.58
CA ILE A 6 -18.40 30.62 29.45
C ILE A 6 -19.54 29.82 28.82
N THR A 7 -19.92 30.16 27.60
CA THR A 7 -20.93 29.40 26.84
C THR A 7 -20.32 28.10 26.34
N ARG A 8 -20.99 26.99 26.65
CA ARG A 8 -20.65 25.64 26.17
C ARG A 8 -20.98 25.57 24.69
N THR A 9 -19.98 25.54 23.81
CA THR A 9 -20.18 25.28 22.38
C THR A 9 -20.82 23.91 22.20
N GLN A 10 -22.08 23.89 21.77
CA GLN A 10 -22.74 22.66 21.33
C GLN A 10 -22.13 22.27 19.98
N VAL A 11 -21.39 21.16 19.95
CA VAL A 11 -21.02 20.50 18.69
C VAL A 11 -22.25 19.75 18.18
N GLU A 12 -22.86 20.25 17.12
CA GLU A 12 -23.95 19.53 16.45
C GLU A 12 -23.39 18.29 15.73
N PRO A 13 -24.07 17.14 15.80
CA PRO A 13 -23.60 15.93 15.13
C PRO A 13 -23.70 16.11 13.61
N MET A 14 -22.56 16.01 12.93
CA MET A 14 -22.48 16.07 11.48
C MET A 14 -23.31 14.92 10.87
N GLN A 15 -24.29 15.26 10.04
CA GLN A 15 -25.11 14.28 9.34
C GLN A 15 -24.24 13.44 8.40
N LYS A 16 -24.17 12.13 8.65
CA LYS A 16 -23.40 11.18 7.83
C LYS A 16 -24.12 10.98 6.49
N SER A 17 -23.37 10.97 5.39
CA SER A 17 -23.89 10.68 4.05
C SER A 17 -24.45 9.25 3.97
N LYS A 18 -25.41 9.00 3.06
CA LYS A 18 -25.99 7.67 2.80
C LYS A 18 -24.93 6.57 2.66
N HIS A 19 -23.87 6.82 1.88
CA HIS A 19 -22.77 5.88 1.69
C HIS A 19 -21.92 5.62 2.95
N ALA A 20 -21.82 6.59 3.85
CA ALA A 20 -21.11 6.41 5.12
C ALA A 20 -21.93 5.52 6.07
N LEU A 21 -23.25 5.69 6.06
CA LEU A 21 -24.18 4.83 6.80
C LEU A 21 -24.20 3.40 6.25
N GLU A 22 -24.31 3.24 4.93
CA GLU A 22 -24.25 1.91 4.27
C GLU A 22 -22.95 1.17 4.60
N ARG A 23 -21.82 1.88 4.67
CA ARG A 23 -20.52 1.30 5.05
C ARG A 23 -20.49 0.87 6.52
N GLU A 24 -21.04 1.67 7.42
CA GLU A 24 -21.11 1.37 8.85
C GLU A 24 -22.05 0.18 9.13
N GLU A 25 -23.17 0.10 8.41
CA GLU A 25 -24.09 -1.04 8.44
C GLU A 25 -23.42 -2.34 7.95
N LEU A 26 -22.66 -2.26 6.85
CA LEU A 26 -21.88 -3.39 6.34
C LEU A 26 -20.78 -3.82 7.32
N GLN A 27 -20.12 -2.88 7.99
CA GLN A 27 -19.11 -3.19 9.01
C GLN A 27 -19.74 -3.86 10.23
N ALA A 28 -20.88 -3.36 10.71
CA ALA A 28 -21.64 -3.96 11.80
C ALA A 28 -22.20 -5.36 11.42
N LEU A 29 -22.59 -5.55 10.16
CA LEU A 29 -22.98 -6.87 9.62
C LEU A 29 -21.81 -7.85 9.56
N ALA A 30 -20.64 -7.39 9.12
CA ALA A 30 -19.44 -8.21 9.13
C ALA A 30 -19.01 -8.59 10.56
N GLU A 31 -19.22 -7.70 11.54
CA GLU A 31 -18.92 -7.98 12.95
C GLU A 31 -19.90 -8.98 13.58
N ARG A 32 -21.21 -8.79 13.40
CA ARG A 32 -22.20 -9.75 13.93
C ARG A 32 -22.00 -11.15 13.38
N TYR A 33 -21.70 -11.25 12.08
CA TYR A 33 -21.45 -12.53 11.43
C TYR A 33 -20.19 -13.20 11.98
N ARG A 34 -19.09 -12.44 12.17
CA ARG A 34 -17.87 -12.96 12.82
C ARG A 34 -18.13 -13.48 14.24
N MET A 35 -18.95 -12.77 15.01
CA MET A 35 -19.30 -13.18 16.39
C MET A 35 -20.17 -14.43 16.44
N GLU A 36 -21.19 -14.51 15.58
CA GLU A 36 -22.07 -15.69 15.48
C GLU A 36 -21.28 -16.94 15.08
N ARG A 37 -20.42 -16.81 14.06
CA ARG A 37 -19.54 -17.89 13.60
C ARG A 37 -18.50 -18.31 14.65
N ALA A 38 -17.98 -17.38 15.44
CA ALA A 38 -17.07 -17.67 16.54
C ALA A 38 -17.78 -18.41 17.70
N ALA A 39 -19.03 -18.05 18.00
CA ALA A 39 -19.82 -18.70 19.06
C ALA A 39 -20.19 -20.16 18.72
N GLU A 40 -20.47 -20.43 17.44
CA GLU A 40 -20.78 -21.77 16.91
C GLU A 40 -19.57 -22.73 16.89
N SER A 41 -18.34 -22.20 17.01
CA SER A 41 -17.09 -22.97 16.86
C SER A 41 -16.51 -23.52 18.18
N SER A 42 -17.29 -23.58 19.26
CA SER A 42 -16.81 -23.93 20.62
C SER A 42 -16.47 -25.43 20.83
N GLY A 43 -16.02 -26.14 19.78
CA GLY A 43 -15.72 -27.58 19.85
C GLY A 43 -14.74 -28.13 18.82
N SER A 44 -14.03 -27.32 18.03
CA SER A 44 -12.93 -27.82 17.19
C SER A 44 -11.90 -26.74 16.98
N THR A 45 -10.64 -27.06 17.27
CA THR A 45 -9.46 -26.22 17.10
C THR A 45 -9.47 -25.63 15.68
N GLU A 46 -9.68 -24.31 15.57
CA GLU A 46 -9.64 -23.58 14.31
C GLU A 46 -8.28 -23.80 13.64
N ALA A 47 -8.24 -24.70 12.65
CA ALA A 47 -7.11 -24.79 11.74
C ALA A 47 -7.26 -23.68 10.70
N GLY A 48 -7.08 -22.42 11.12
CA GLY A 48 -6.97 -21.30 10.19
C GLY A 48 -5.77 -21.54 9.26
N TRP A 49 -5.97 -21.33 7.95
CA TRP A 49 -4.88 -21.48 7.00
C TRP A 49 -3.85 -20.38 7.20
N GLN A 50 -2.64 -20.77 7.60
CA GLN A 50 -1.50 -19.87 7.72
C GLN A 50 -0.38 -20.27 6.75
N CYS A 51 0.26 -19.29 6.13
CA CYS A 51 1.52 -19.54 5.45
C CYS A 51 2.66 -19.68 6.47
N GLY A 52 3.82 -20.20 6.05
CA GLY A 52 5.03 -20.24 6.88
C GLY A 52 5.57 -18.87 7.34
N ARG A 53 4.95 -17.76 6.93
CA ARG A 53 5.22 -16.39 7.42
C ARG A 53 4.14 -15.86 8.38
N GLY A 54 3.20 -16.70 8.81
CA GLY A 54 2.18 -16.35 9.80
C GLY A 54 0.99 -15.52 9.30
N HIS A 55 0.87 -15.25 7.99
CA HIS A 55 -0.34 -14.64 7.45
C HIS A 55 -1.47 -15.66 7.41
N ALA A 56 -2.61 -15.32 8.01
CA ALA A 56 -3.83 -16.12 8.00
C ALA A 56 -4.82 -15.63 6.93
N TRP A 57 -5.66 -16.54 6.40
CA TRP A 57 -6.78 -16.23 5.50
C TRP A 57 -7.90 -17.27 5.62
N ASP A 58 -9.12 -16.87 5.24
CA ASP A 58 -10.33 -17.68 5.38
C ASP A 58 -10.51 -18.71 4.25
N ASP A 59 -11.33 -19.74 4.51
CA ASP A 59 -11.61 -20.90 3.63
C ASP A 59 -12.26 -20.57 2.27
N ALA A 60 -12.72 -19.34 2.05
CA ALA A 60 -13.36 -18.96 0.79
C ALA A 60 -12.40 -18.91 -0.42
N LEU A 61 -11.09 -19.14 -0.22
CA LEU A 61 -10.03 -18.86 -1.19
C LEU A 61 -9.14 -20.06 -1.60
N SER A 62 -9.57 -21.31 -1.41
CA SER A 62 -8.74 -22.48 -1.81
C SER A 62 -9.51 -23.59 -2.53
N ALA A 63 -9.67 -23.46 -3.85
CA ALA A 63 -10.09 -24.59 -4.71
C ALA A 63 -9.00 -25.13 -5.65
N VAL A 64 -7.74 -24.65 -5.61
CA VAL A 64 -6.70 -25.18 -6.50
C VAL A 64 -5.34 -25.31 -5.79
N GLN A 65 -4.75 -26.50 -5.87
CA GLN A 65 -3.38 -26.78 -5.44
C GLN A 65 -2.40 -25.81 -6.15
N ASN A 66 -1.42 -25.26 -5.41
CA ASN A 66 -0.52 -24.14 -5.75
C ASN A 66 -0.96 -22.72 -5.28
N VAL A 67 -1.72 -22.60 -4.18
CA VAL A 67 -2.03 -21.29 -3.58
C VAL A 67 -0.74 -20.61 -3.07
N ARG A 68 -0.29 -19.57 -3.79
CA ARG A 68 0.61 -18.56 -3.25
C ARG A 68 -0.20 -17.69 -2.28
N CYS A 69 0.21 -17.56 -1.02
CA CYS A 69 -0.47 -16.66 -0.08
C CYS A 69 -0.55 -15.23 -0.64
N MET A 70 -1.76 -14.69 -0.78
CA MET A 70 -1.99 -13.38 -1.39
C MET A 70 -1.41 -12.25 -0.54
N ASN A 71 -1.52 -12.33 0.79
CA ASN A 71 -0.87 -11.38 1.71
C ASN A 71 0.66 -11.38 1.52
N CYS A 72 1.24 -12.57 1.34
CA CYS A 72 2.66 -12.71 1.00
C CYS A 72 3.03 -12.15 -0.38
N ALA A 73 2.10 -12.13 -1.33
CA ALA A 73 2.31 -11.54 -2.65
C ALA A 73 2.25 -10.01 -2.57
N SER A 74 1.24 -9.45 -1.89
CA SER A 74 1.09 -8.01 -1.65
C SER A 74 2.31 -7.43 -0.92
N GLN A 75 2.71 -8.05 0.19
CA GLN A 75 3.88 -7.63 0.95
C GLN A 75 5.17 -7.64 0.10
N ARG A 76 5.35 -8.61 -0.81
CA ARG A 76 6.50 -8.62 -1.73
C ARG A 76 6.44 -7.49 -2.76
N ARG A 77 5.24 -7.13 -3.23
CA ARG A 77 5.04 -6.01 -4.16
C ARG A 77 5.39 -4.68 -3.49
N GLU A 78 4.92 -4.48 -2.26
CA GLU A 78 5.24 -3.30 -1.44
C GLU A 78 6.75 -3.19 -1.18
N GLN A 79 7.39 -4.27 -0.72
CA GLN A 79 8.84 -4.29 -0.51
C GLN A 79 9.64 -4.00 -1.78
N ARG A 80 9.15 -4.45 -2.95
CA ARG A 80 9.79 -4.13 -4.23
C ARG A 80 9.67 -2.64 -4.53
N LEU A 81 8.48 -2.05 -4.41
CA LEU A 81 8.27 -0.62 -4.61
C LEU A 81 9.15 0.22 -3.68
N GLU A 82 9.29 -0.19 -2.42
CA GLU A 82 10.14 0.52 -1.46
C GLU A 82 11.61 0.53 -1.89
N ARG A 83 12.13 -0.60 -2.37
CA ARG A 83 13.50 -0.68 -2.92
C ARG A 83 13.70 0.23 -4.14
N LEU A 84 12.69 0.34 -5.00
CA LEU A 84 12.77 1.21 -6.18
C LEU A 84 12.71 2.70 -5.79
N ARG A 85 11.92 3.05 -4.78
CA ARG A 85 11.90 4.40 -4.20
C ARG A 85 13.25 4.75 -3.58
N ALA A 86 13.84 3.83 -2.83
CA ALA A 86 15.18 4.00 -2.26
C ALA A 86 16.24 4.21 -3.36
N LEU A 87 16.24 3.38 -4.41
CA LEU A 87 17.13 3.56 -5.57
C LEU A 87 17.00 4.94 -6.21
N ALA A 88 15.77 5.42 -6.38
CA ALA A 88 15.54 6.74 -6.94
C ALA A 88 16.09 7.85 -6.02
N ALA A 89 15.83 7.74 -4.72
CA ALA A 89 16.32 8.68 -3.71
C ALA A 89 17.84 8.72 -3.62
N GLU A 90 18.52 7.56 -3.68
CA GLU A 90 19.99 7.44 -3.71
C GLU A 90 20.60 8.20 -4.89
N ARG A 91 19.87 8.30 -6.01
CA ARG A 91 20.30 9.05 -7.20
C ARG A 91 19.76 10.48 -7.24
N GLY A 92 19.19 10.96 -6.14
CA GLY A 92 18.65 12.32 -6.02
C GLY A 92 17.36 12.56 -6.78
N GLY A 93 16.68 11.51 -7.23
CA GLY A 93 15.40 11.59 -7.91
C GLY A 93 14.29 10.88 -7.16
N LYS A 94 13.19 10.59 -7.87
CA LYS A 94 12.01 9.92 -7.31
C LYS A 94 11.36 8.97 -8.31
N LEU A 95 10.73 7.93 -7.79
CA LEU A 95 9.81 7.09 -8.53
C LEU A 95 8.45 7.80 -8.60
N VAL A 96 7.96 8.09 -9.80
CA VAL A 96 6.72 8.83 -10.04
C VAL A 96 5.52 7.88 -10.10
N SER A 97 5.70 6.68 -10.66
CA SER A 97 4.63 5.67 -10.71
C SER A 97 4.15 5.28 -9.31
N ALA A 98 2.83 5.36 -9.11
CA ALA A 98 2.18 4.90 -7.88
C ALA A 98 2.20 3.36 -7.76
N ASP A 99 2.15 2.66 -8.91
CA ASP A 99 1.87 1.23 -8.95
C ASP A 99 2.87 0.44 -9.79
N TYR A 100 3.34 -0.66 -9.20
CA TYR A 100 4.10 -1.70 -9.90
C TYR A 100 3.15 -2.80 -10.37
N VAL A 101 2.59 -2.66 -11.57
CA VAL A 101 1.58 -3.59 -12.09
C VAL A 101 2.20 -4.93 -12.51
N ASP A 102 3.38 -4.89 -13.16
CA ASP A 102 4.08 -6.10 -13.63
C ASP A 102 5.60 -5.85 -13.71
N ALA A 103 6.39 -6.93 -13.71
CA ALA A 103 7.83 -6.87 -13.87
C ALA A 103 8.31 -6.39 -15.24
N GLY A 104 7.48 -6.55 -16.27
CA GLY A 104 7.72 -6.04 -17.62
C GLY A 104 7.13 -4.66 -17.89
N ALA A 105 6.47 -4.03 -16.91
CA ALA A 105 5.88 -2.71 -17.10
C ALA A 105 6.93 -1.62 -16.83
N PRO A 106 7.15 -0.67 -17.75
CA PRO A 106 7.96 0.51 -17.48
C PRO A 106 7.33 1.32 -16.36
N LEU A 107 8.18 1.90 -15.50
CA LEU A 107 7.77 2.84 -14.47
C LEU A 107 8.23 4.24 -14.87
N GLU A 108 7.52 5.24 -14.38
CA GLU A 108 7.84 6.65 -14.51
C GLU A 108 8.82 7.05 -13.41
N TRP A 109 9.91 7.69 -13.80
CA TRP A 109 10.98 8.17 -12.93
C TRP A 109 11.19 9.66 -13.14
N GLU A 110 11.72 10.34 -12.13
CA GLU A 110 12.17 11.73 -12.23
C GLU A 110 13.55 11.87 -11.59
N CYS A 111 14.48 12.56 -12.26
CA CYS A 111 15.82 12.83 -11.72
C CYS A 111 15.85 14.15 -10.93
N ALA A 112 16.98 14.44 -10.26
CA ALA A 112 17.19 15.68 -9.52
C ALA A 112 16.98 16.96 -10.34
N PHE A 113 17.21 16.89 -11.66
CA PHE A 113 17.06 18.01 -12.60
C PHE A 113 15.64 18.15 -13.18
N GLY A 114 14.70 17.29 -12.76
CA GLY A 114 13.30 17.34 -13.20
C GLY A 114 12.99 16.64 -14.52
N HIS A 115 13.98 16.01 -15.18
CA HIS A 115 13.71 15.14 -16.33
C HIS A 115 12.88 13.94 -15.90
N THR A 116 11.88 13.59 -16.70
CA THR A 116 10.99 12.45 -16.46
C THR A 116 11.09 11.45 -17.61
N TRP A 117 11.08 10.16 -17.29
CA TRP A 117 11.15 9.11 -18.31
C TRP A 117 10.51 7.79 -17.83
N ALA A 118 10.01 7.05 -18.81
CA ALA A 118 9.49 5.70 -18.64
C ALA A 118 10.62 4.68 -18.85
N ALA A 119 10.91 3.84 -17.86
CA ALA A 119 11.92 2.78 -17.99
C ALA A 119 11.67 1.61 -17.03
N LEU A 120 12.17 0.43 -17.41
CA LEU A 120 12.17 -0.72 -16.52
C LEU A 120 13.16 -0.50 -15.37
N PRO A 121 12.88 -1.01 -14.16
CA PRO A 121 13.82 -0.95 -13.05
C PRO A 121 15.23 -1.47 -13.37
N ALA A 122 15.32 -2.50 -14.21
CA ALA A 122 16.59 -3.08 -14.64
C ALA A 122 17.40 -2.10 -15.50
N ASP A 123 16.74 -1.31 -16.35
CA ASP A 123 17.40 -0.32 -17.20
C ASP A 123 17.85 0.87 -16.37
N VAL A 124 17.01 1.34 -15.45
CA VAL A 124 17.30 2.44 -14.53
C VAL A 124 18.48 2.12 -13.60
N ALA A 125 18.66 0.85 -13.22
CA ALA A 125 19.83 0.43 -12.46
C ALA A 125 21.14 0.64 -13.25
N ARG A 126 21.11 0.52 -14.59
CA ARG A 126 22.27 0.63 -15.48
C ARG A 126 22.50 2.05 -15.99
N CYS A 127 21.44 2.73 -16.41
CA CYS A 127 21.45 4.09 -16.91
C CYS A 127 20.36 4.89 -16.22
N TRP A 128 20.74 5.88 -15.40
CA TRP A 128 19.79 6.65 -14.60
C TRP A 128 18.95 7.57 -15.48
N CYS A 129 19.51 8.68 -15.98
CA CYS A 129 18.78 9.65 -16.81
C CYS A 129 19.57 9.93 -18.09
N HIS A 130 18.97 9.63 -19.25
CA HIS A 130 19.62 9.82 -20.55
C HIS A 130 19.90 11.28 -20.87
N GLU A 131 19.03 12.20 -20.44
CA GLU A 131 19.25 13.64 -20.63
C GLU A 131 20.43 14.11 -19.80
N CYS A 132 20.51 13.71 -18.53
CA CYS A 132 21.65 14.01 -17.67
C CYS A 132 22.96 13.39 -18.16
N ALA A 133 22.92 12.16 -18.68
CA ALA A 133 24.08 11.51 -19.29
C ALA A 133 24.54 12.24 -20.55
N ARG A 134 23.60 12.73 -21.38
CA ARG A 134 23.92 13.53 -22.57
C ARG A 134 24.47 14.91 -22.22
N MET A 135 24.00 15.51 -21.14
CA MET A 135 24.42 16.82 -20.65
C MET A 135 25.66 16.75 -19.74
N ASP A 136 26.22 15.56 -19.52
CA ASP A 136 27.41 15.30 -18.70
C ASP A 136 27.31 15.81 -17.25
N VAL A 137 26.09 15.84 -16.68
CA VAL A 137 25.84 16.44 -15.37
C VAL A 137 26.03 15.45 -14.21
N TYR A 138 26.09 14.14 -14.49
CA TYR A 138 26.28 13.10 -13.46
C TYR A 138 27.69 12.48 -13.43
N ASP A 139 28.55 12.69 -14.44
CA ASP A 139 29.89 12.09 -14.49
C ASP A 139 30.91 12.82 -13.58
N GLN A 140 30.63 14.06 -13.16
CA GLN A 140 31.55 14.85 -12.33
C GLN A 140 31.41 14.64 -10.82
N ALA A 141 30.54 13.74 -10.35
CA ALA A 141 30.26 13.53 -8.92
C ALA A 141 30.76 12.19 -8.34
N VAL A 142 31.48 11.38 -9.12
CA VAL A 142 32.04 10.08 -8.69
C VAL A 142 33.54 9.95 -9.04
N GLY A 143 34.28 11.05 -8.87
CA GLY A 143 35.75 11.08 -8.91
C GLY A 143 36.35 11.08 -7.51
#